data_AF-A0A9W4PYX6-F1
#
_entry.id   AF-A0A9W4PYX6-F1
#
_cell.length_a   1.000
_cell.length_b   1.000
_cell.length_c   1.000
_cell.angle_alpha   90.00
_cell.angle_beta   90.00
_cell.angle_gamma   90.00
#
_symmetry.space_group_name_H-M   'P 1'
#
loop_
_entity.id
_entity.type
_entity.pdbx_description
1 polymer ?
#
loop_
_entity_poly.entity_id
_entity_poly.type
_entity_poly.pdbx_seq_one_letter_code
_entity_poly.pdbx_strand_id
1 'polypeptide(L)' 'MATTYTTIDGDMLDMLCQRIYGRHRDTAEAVLAANRGLASFGAKLPAGVTITFPDLPKASAATQPKKLWG' A
#
# COMPACT_ATOMS: atom_id res chain seq x y z
N MET A 1 11.17 0.26 9.35
CA MET A 1 10.62 1.64 9.26
C MET A 1 9.33 1.60 8.46
N ALA A 2 8.24 2.23 8.94
CA ALA A 2 6.97 2.27 8.20
C ALA A 2 7.14 3.00 6.85
N THR A 3 6.62 2.41 5.77
CA THR A 3 6.71 3.00 4.43
C THR A 3 5.40 3.67 4.08
N THR A 4 5.40 4.96 3.81
CA THR A 4 4.18 5.68 3.39
C THR A 4 4.14 5.79 1.87
N TYR A 5 3.01 5.45 1.26
CA TYR A 5 2.80 5.53 -0.18
C TYR A 5 1.48 6.26 -0.48
N THR A 6 1.50 7.15 -1.47
CA THR A 6 0.28 7.82 -1.95
C THR A 6 -0.20 7.11 -3.21
N THR A 7 -1.45 6.64 -3.20
CA THR A 7 -2.08 5.95 -4.33
C THR A 7 -2.33 6.91 -5.48
N ILE A 8 -2.40 6.35 -6.68
CA ILE A 8 -2.87 7.03 -7.88
C ILE A 8 -4.19 6.40 -8.35
N ASP A 9 -4.85 7.00 -9.33
CA ASP A 9 -6.12 6.49 -9.83
C ASP A 9 -5.92 5.08 -10.41
N GLY A 10 -6.76 4.14 -9.97
CA GLY A 10 -6.69 2.76 -10.42
C GLY A 10 -5.64 1.90 -9.71
N ASP A 11 -4.96 2.42 -8.69
CA ASP A 11 -4.06 1.62 -7.86
C ASP A 11 -4.84 0.57 -7.06
N MET A 12 -4.22 -0.57 -6.77
CA MET A 12 -4.85 -1.66 -6.03
C MET A 12 -3.98 -2.01 -4.83
N LEU A 13 -4.64 -2.14 -3.67
CA LEU A 13 -3.98 -2.59 -2.44
C LEU A 13 -3.26 -3.91 -2.68
N ASP A 14 -3.82 -4.75 -3.56
CA ASP A 14 -3.25 -6.04 -3.90
C ASP A 14 -1.89 -5.92 -4.61
N MET A 15 -1.85 -5.19 -5.72
CA MET A 15 -0.59 -4.92 -6.40
C MET A 15 0.45 -4.26 -5.50
N LEU A 16 0.03 -3.32 -4.65
CA LEU A 16 0.91 -2.65 -3.70
C LEU A 16 1.48 -3.62 -2.66
N CYS A 17 0.63 -4.47 -2.05
CA CYS A 17 1.07 -5.46 -1.09
C CYS A 17 2.03 -6.47 -1.73
N GLN A 18 1.76 -6.89 -2.96
CA GLN A 18 2.64 -7.77 -3.71
C GLN A 18 3.98 -7.10 -4.07
N ARG A 19 3.97 -5.83 -4.49
CA ARG A 19 5.17 -5.08 -4.87
C ARG A 19 6.04 -4.66 -3.68
N ILE A 20 5.40 -4.33 -2.57
CA ILE A 20 6.08 -3.97 -1.32
C ILE A 20 6.52 -5.26 -0.65
N TYR A 21 5.60 -6.13 -0.22
CA TYR A 21 5.96 -7.27 0.62
C TYR A 21 6.38 -8.52 -0.14
N GLY A 22 6.19 -8.59 -1.47
CA GLY A 22 6.38 -9.81 -2.25
C GLY A 22 5.30 -10.87 -1.97
N ARG A 23 4.31 -10.57 -1.13
CA ARG A 23 3.29 -11.52 -0.68
C ARG A 23 1.97 -10.83 -0.35
N HIS A 24 0.91 -11.58 -0.59
CA HIS A 24 -0.48 -11.12 -0.41
C HIS A 24 -1.12 -11.57 0.89
N ARG A 25 -0.78 -12.80 1.30
CA ARG A 25 -1.36 -13.45 2.47
C ARG A 25 -0.84 -12.75 3.72
N ASP A 26 -1.74 -12.36 4.62
CA ASP A 26 -1.48 -11.72 5.92
C ASP A 26 -1.06 -10.23 5.86
N THR A 27 -0.64 -9.71 4.70
CA THR A 27 -0.15 -8.32 4.58
C THR A 27 -1.28 -7.31 4.45
N ALA A 28 -2.33 -7.63 3.69
CA ALA A 28 -3.49 -6.77 3.52
C ALA A 28 -4.20 -6.47 4.85
N GLU A 29 -4.34 -7.46 5.73
CA GLU A 29 -4.97 -7.30 7.05
C GLU A 29 -4.16 -6.36 7.95
N ALA A 30 -2.83 -6.50 7.98
CA ALA A 30 -1.96 -5.61 8.73
C ALA A 30 -2.00 -4.17 8.18
N VAL A 31 -2.04 -3.99 6.85
CA VAL A 31 -2.18 -2.67 6.23
C VAL A 31 -3.55 -2.08 6.55
N LEU A 32 -4.63 -2.87 6.51
CA LEU A 32 -5.98 -2.42 6.87
C LEU A 32 -6.10 -2.04 8.34
N ALA A 33 -5.46 -2.80 9.23
CA ALA A 33 -5.40 -2.48 10.66
C ALA A 33 -4.63 -1.16 10.92
N ALA A 34 -3.55 -0.92 10.17
CA ALA A 34 -2.80 0.32 10.24
C ALA A 34 -3.51 1.52 9.56
N ASN A 35 -4.38 1.27 8.58
CA ASN A 35 -5.09 2.30 7.82
C ASN A 35 -6.61 2.14 7.96
N ARG A 36 -7.11 2.58 9.12
CA ARG A 36 -8.53 2.51 9.44
C ARG A 36 -9.34 3.37 8.45
N GLY A 37 -10.24 2.74 7.69
CA GLY A 37 -11.02 3.37 6.63
C GLY A 37 -10.57 3.01 5.21
N LEU A 38 -9.40 2.38 5.06
CA LEU A 38 -8.91 1.98 3.75
C LEU A 38 -9.72 0.83 3.13
N ALA A 39 -10.26 -0.05 3.98
CA ALA A 39 -11.16 -1.13 3.59
C ALA A 39 -12.44 -0.63 2.90
N SER A 40 -12.88 0.60 3.19
CA SER A 40 -14.10 1.16 2.61
C SER A 40 -13.95 1.56 1.13
N PHE A 41 -12.72 1.76 0.64
CA PHE A 41 -12.47 2.04 -0.78
C PHE A 41 -12.57 0.78 -1.67
N GLY A 42 -12.46 -0.42 -1.08
CA GLY A 42 -12.54 -1.68 -1.81
C GLY A 42 -11.25 -2.04 -2.55
N ALA A 43 -11.38 -2.84 -3.63
CA ALA A 43 -10.23 -3.38 -4.36
C ALA A 43 -9.43 -2.32 -5.17
N LYS A 44 -10.11 -1.25 -5.60
CA LYS A 44 -9.50 -0.11 -6.30
C LYS A 44 -9.42 1.09 -5.38
N LEU A 45 -8.23 1.62 -5.21
CA LEU A 45 -7.98 2.82 -4.41
C LEU A 45 -8.10 4.04 -5.32
N PRO A 46 -8.80 5.11 -4.87
CA PRO A 46 -8.79 6.37 -5.59
C PRO A 46 -7.41 7.03 -5.51
N ALA A 47 -7.12 7.94 -6.45
CA ALA A 47 -5.90 8.75 -6.40
C ALA A 47 -5.84 9.62 -5.14
N GLY A 48 -4.66 9.80 -4.57
CA GLY A 48 -4.42 10.70 -3.44
C GLY A 48 -4.66 10.09 -2.06
N VAL A 49 -4.92 8.79 -1.96
CA VAL A 49 -5.03 8.11 -0.66
C VAL A 49 -3.64 7.80 -0.12
N THR A 50 -3.36 8.26 1.09
CA THR A 50 -2.08 7.97 1.75
C THR A 50 -2.21 6.66 2.54
N ILE A 51 -1.42 5.67 2.15
CA ILE A 51 -1.37 4.34 2.76
C ILE A 51 -0.08 4.20 3.55
N THR A 52 -0.23 3.83 4.81
CA THR A 52 0.87 3.52 5.69
C THR A 52 1.11 2.01 5.68
N PHE A 53 2.19 1.58 5.06
CA PHE A 53 2.62 0.19 5.08
C PHE A 53 3.43 -0.09 6.35
N PRO A 54 2.90 -0.87 7.32
CA PRO A 54 3.65 -1.23 8.51
C PRO A 54 4.90 -2.05 8.15
N ASP A 55 5.87 -2.05 9.06
CA ASP A 55 7.12 -2.81 8.91
C ASP A 55 6.84 -4.31 9.09
N LEU A 56 6.30 -4.93 8.04
CA LEU A 56 6.16 -6.38 7.96
C LEU A 56 7.47 -6.95 7.39
N PRO A 57 7.85 -8.19 7.77
CA PRO A 57 9.03 -8.84 7.24
C PRO A 57 8.94 -8.92 5.72
N LYS A 58 9.67 -8.01 5.08
CA LYS A 58 9.69 -7.79 3.63
C LYS A 58 10.74 -8.72 3.04
N ALA A 59 10.39 -9.46 1.98
CA ALA A 59 11.42 -9.88 1.05
C ALA A 59 11.85 -8.60 0.31
N SER A 60 13.00 -8.03 0.69
CA SER A 60 13.53 -6.73 0.28
C SER A 60 13.07 -6.21 -1.09
N ALA A 61 12.27 -5.14 -1.09
CA ALA A 61 12.12 -4.27 -2.25
C ALA A 61 11.80 -2.83 -1.79
N ALA A 62 12.83 -1.98 -1.74
CA ALA A 62 12.67 -0.55 -1.57
C ALA A 62 12.00 0.02 -2.84
N THR A 63 10.70 0.34 -2.77
CA THR A 63 10.02 1.09 -3.82
C THR A 63 9.92 2.54 -3.35
N GLN A 64 10.75 3.40 -3.93
CA GLN A 64 10.71 4.85 -3.73
C GLN A 64 9.39 5.42 -4.30
N PRO A 65 8.80 6.45 -3.67
CA PRO A 65 7.58 7.08 -4.17
C PRO A 65 7.87 7.81 -5.48
N LYS A 66 7.25 7.35 -6.57
CA LYS A 66 7.28 8.02 -7.87
C LYS A 66 6.36 9.24 -7.77
N LYS A 67 6.96 10.41 -7.55
CA LYS A 67 6.28 11.71 -7.66
C LYS A 67 5.78 11.85 -9.09
N LEU A 68 4.47 11.98 -9.27
CA LEU A 68 3.85 12.24 -10.57
C LEU A 68 2.80 13.35 -10.42
N TRP A 69 3.25 14.59 -10.39
CA TRP A 69 2.50 15.72 -10.95
C TRP A 69 3.45 16.83 -11.39
N GLY A 70 3.29 17.22 -12.65
CA GLY A 70 3.70 18.47 -13.28
C GLY A 70 2.61 18.82 -14.27
#